data_AF-A0A535FAP3-F1
#
_entry.id   AF-A0A535FAP3-F1
#
_cell.length_a   1.000
_cell.length_b   1.000
_cell.length_c   1.000
_cell.angle_alpha   90.00
_cell.angle_beta   90.00
_cell.angle_gamma   90.00
#
_symmetry.space_group_name_H-M   'P 1'
#
loop_
_entity.id
_entity.type
_entity.pdbx_description
1 polymer ?
#
loop_
_entity_poly.entity_id
_entity_poly.type
_entity_poly.pdbx_seq_one_letter_code
_entity_poly.pdbx_strand_id
1 'polypeptide(L)'
;MKGRHFFALTLHSPLILCDELLRYRGCIDAAALTEMLNNFQIPDLKIPDLELIYHTASIRRVTGWLELWGTPRINEYAIETGSVFLFTCSSRLDNTKIQDALFELEEQGAGRRRAEGFGRLCVSDQFHQEIELR
;
A
#
# COMPACT_ATOMS: atom_id res chain seq x y z
N MET A 1 -5.40 14.69 25.25
CA MET A 1 -4.90 13.48 24.58
C MET A 1 -4.61 13.86 23.14
N LYS A 2 -3.36 13.72 22.65
CA LYS A 2 -3.09 13.90 21.21
C LYS A 2 -3.93 12.85 20.48
N GLY A 3 -4.79 13.28 19.56
CA GLY A 3 -5.65 12.38 18.80
C GLY A 3 -4.78 11.49 17.92
N ARG A 4 -4.80 10.18 18.16
CA ARG A 4 -4.25 9.20 17.22
C ARG A 4 -5.28 9.02 16.11
N HIS A 5 -4.81 9.07 14.88
CA HIS A 5 -5.62 8.78 13.72
C HIS A 5 -5.33 7.37 13.24
N PHE A 6 -6.31 6.74 12.62
CA PHE A 6 -6.20 5.39 12.09
C PHE A 6 -6.66 5.39 10.65
N PHE A 7 -5.98 4.61 9.82
CA PHE A 7 -6.38 4.35 8.45
C PHE A 7 -5.93 2.94 8.05
N ALA A 8 -6.70 2.31 7.18
CA ALA A 8 -6.39 0.98 6.67
C ALA A 8 -5.97 1.06 5.20
N LEU A 9 -5.06 0.17 4.78
CA LEU A 9 -4.77 -0.10 3.38
C LEU A 9 -5.26 -1.51 3.06
N THR A 10 -6.16 -1.62 2.08
CA THR A 10 -6.67 -2.92 1.60
C THR A 10 -6.18 -3.15 0.18
N LEU A 11 -5.58 -4.30 -0.09
CA LEU A 11 -5.14 -4.65 -1.45
C LEU A 11 -6.31 -5.17 -2.30
N HIS A 12 -6.65 -4.45 -3.36
CA HIS A 12 -7.70 -4.83 -4.33
C HIS A 12 -7.13 -5.61 -5.52
N SER A 13 -5.82 -5.76 -5.57
CA SER A 13 -5.10 -6.65 -6.49
C SER A 13 -3.79 -7.11 -5.85
N PRO A 14 -3.13 -8.15 -6.37
CA PRO A 14 -1.86 -8.57 -5.80
C PRO A 14 -0.80 -7.46 -5.91
N LEU A 15 0.03 -7.29 -4.89
CA LEU A 15 1.07 -6.26 -4.85
C LEU A 15 2.46 -6.89 -4.91
N ILE A 16 3.21 -6.60 -5.96
CA ILE A 16 4.62 -6.94 -6.06
C ILE A 16 5.42 -5.77 -5.46
N LEU A 17 5.80 -5.91 -4.19
CA LEU A 17 6.54 -4.90 -3.45
C LEU A 17 8.01 -5.32 -3.33
N CYS A 18 8.92 -4.39 -3.63
CA CYS A 18 10.36 -4.59 -3.49
C CYS A 18 10.99 -3.45 -2.70
N ASP A 19 12.07 -3.72 -1.97
CA ASP A 19 12.97 -2.67 -1.48
C ASP A 19 13.86 -2.11 -2.61
N GLU A 20 14.67 -1.10 -2.28
CA GLU A 20 15.63 -0.48 -3.20
C GLU A 20 16.66 -1.46 -3.79
N LEU A 21 16.88 -2.60 -3.12
CA LEU A 21 17.78 -3.67 -3.54
C LEU A 21 17.03 -4.80 -4.27
N LEU A 22 15.81 -4.54 -4.71
CA LEU A 22 14.93 -5.43 -5.45
C LEU A 22 14.53 -6.72 -4.70
N ARG A 23 14.60 -6.72 -3.37
CA ARG A 23 14.16 -7.84 -2.54
C ARG A 23 12.67 -7.75 -2.30
N TYR A 24 11.94 -8.84 -2.52
CA TYR A 24 10.50 -8.87 -2.30
C TYR A 24 10.14 -8.66 -0.84
N ARG A 25 9.14 -7.80 -0.58
CA ARG A 25 8.54 -7.60 0.73
C ARG A 25 7.18 -8.30 0.78
N GLY A 26 6.94 -9.01 1.89
CA GLY A 26 5.67 -9.69 2.17
C GLY A 26 4.68 -8.87 3.00
N CYS A 27 5.07 -7.68 3.41
CA CYS A 27 4.30 -6.81 4.31
C CYS A 27 4.53 -5.35 3.92
N ILE A 28 3.50 -4.51 4.10
CA ILE A 28 3.62 -3.06 4.07
C ILE A 28 3.80 -2.61 5.53
N ASP A 29 5.03 -2.41 5.96
CA ASP A 29 5.35 -1.81 7.26
C ASP A 29 5.41 -0.28 7.15
N ALA A 30 5.67 0.41 8.27
CA ALA A 30 5.73 1.87 8.30
C ALA A 30 6.83 2.43 7.37
N ALA A 31 7.96 1.72 7.22
CA ALA A 31 9.03 2.11 6.32
C ALA A 31 8.61 1.97 4.85
N ALA A 32 8.04 0.83 4.49
CA ALA A 32 7.51 0.57 3.15
C ALA A 32 6.43 1.58 2.76
N LEU A 33 5.49 1.88 3.67
CA LEU A 33 4.47 2.89 3.40
C LEU A 33 5.10 4.28 3.19
N THR A 34 6.08 4.66 4.01
CA THR A 34 6.78 5.93 3.84
C THR A 34 7.49 6.00 2.49
N GLU A 35 8.19 4.94 2.09
CA GLU A 35 8.82 4.80 0.76
C GLU A 35 7.79 4.94 -0.37
N MET A 36 6.64 4.28 -0.24
CA MET A 36 5.54 4.33 -1.21
C MET A 36 4.99 5.75 -1.37
N LEU A 37 4.76 6.47 -0.27
CA LEU A 37 4.22 7.82 -0.29
C LEU A 37 5.21 8.85 -0.85
N ASN A 38 6.50 8.69 -0.57
CA ASN A 38 7.54 9.59 -1.09
C ASN A 38 7.66 9.56 -2.63
N ASN A 39 7.22 8.46 -3.28
CA ASN A 39 7.25 8.35 -4.74
C ASN A 39 6.27 9.30 -5.45
N PHE A 40 5.27 9.83 -4.76
CA PHE A 40 4.26 10.73 -5.32
C PHE A 40 4.63 12.22 -5.20
N GLN A 41 5.93 12.52 -5.26
CA GLN A 41 6.47 13.90 -5.36
C GLN A 41 6.18 14.79 -4.15
N ILE A 42 5.99 14.22 -2.96
CA ILE A 42 6.16 14.93 -1.69
C ILE A 42 7.49 14.50 -1.07
N PRO A 43 8.63 15.03 -1.55
CA PRO A 43 9.93 14.74 -0.93
C PRO A 43 9.89 15.13 0.55
N ASP A 44 10.47 14.28 1.39
CA ASP A 44 10.54 14.42 2.84
C ASP A 44 9.20 14.38 3.59
N LEU A 45 8.17 13.72 3.04
CA LEU A 45 6.94 13.47 3.79
C LEU A 45 7.25 12.56 5.00
N LYS A 46 7.31 13.18 6.18
CA LYS A 46 7.39 12.46 7.44
C LYS A 46 5.99 12.39 8.04
N ILE A 47 5.52 11.17 8.25
CA ILE A 47 4.30 10.92 9.03
C ILE A 47 4.74 10.69 10.50
N PRO A 48 4.45 11.64 11.41
CA PRO A 48 4.79 11.52 12.81
C PRO A 48 4.12 10.30 13.45
N ASP A 49 4.91 9.52 14.19
CA ASP A 49 4.47 8.34 14.92
C ASP A 49 3.69 7.33 14.05
N LEU A 50 4.08 7.19 12.76
CA LEU A 50 3.51 6.18 11.87
C LEU A 50 3.89 4.78 12.37
N GLU A 51 2.87 3.98 12.69
CA GLU A 51 3.03 2.63 13.20
C GLU A 51 2.04 1.68 12.54
N LEU A 52 2.50 0.50 12.14
CA LEU A 52 1.63 -0.60 11.72
C LEU A 52 1.11 -1.32 12.96
N ILE A 53 -0.19 -1.20 13.23
CA ILE A 53 -0.83 -1.72 14.44
C ILE A 53 -1.33 -3.15 14.23
N TYR A 54 -1.78 -3.47 13.02
CA TYR A 54 -2.28 -4.79 12.69
C TYR A 54 -2.14 -5.04 11.19
N HIS A 55 -1.93 -6.30 10.82
CA HIS A 55 -2.06 -6.71 9.43
C HIS A 55 -2.54 -8.15 9.31
N THR A 56 -3.20 -8.43 8.19
CA THR A 56 -3.43 -9.79 7.69
C THR A 56 -2.97 -9.81 6.25
N ALA A 57 -2.00 -10.66 5.94
CA ALA A 57 -1.39 -10.70 4.63
C ALA A 57 -0.91 -12.12 4.30
N SER A 58 -1.12 -12.52 3.05
CA SER A 58 -0.58 -13.76 2.48
C SER A 58 0.32 -13.42 1.32
N ILE A 59 1.31 -14.29 1.06
CA ILE A 59 2.24 -14.13 -0.05
C ILE A 59 1.98 -15.25 -1.04
N ARG A 60 1.93 -14.90 -2.33
CA ARG A 60 1.87 -15.87 -3.42
C ARG A 60 3.01 -15.71 -4.40
N ARG A 61 3.35 -16.83 -5.03
CA ARG A 61 4.25 -16.82 -6.19
C ARG A 61 3.44 -16.44 -7.44
N VAL A 62 3.93 -15.44 -8.16
CA VAL A 62 3.40 -15.00 -9.45
C VAL A 62 4.23 -15.64 -10.55
N THR A 63 3.58 -16.42 -11.40
CA THR A 63 4.17 -17.04 -12.58
C THR A 63 3.45 -16.51 -13.83
N GLY A 64 3.99 -16.80 -15.02
CA GLY A 64 3.32 -16.43 -16.26
C GLY A 64 4.14 -16.80 -17.48
N TRP A 65 3.65 -16.39 -18.65
CA TRP A 65 4.29 -16.63 -19.94
C TRP A 65 4.56 -15.30 -20.66
N LEU A 66 5.70 -15.21 -21.34
CA LEU A 66 6.08 -14.09 -22.22
C LEU A 66 5.84 -14.52 -23.66
N GLU A 67 4.64 -14.21 -24.17
CA GLU A 67 4.20 -14.60 -25.53
C GLU A 67 5.20 -14.19 -26.62
N LEU A 68 5.69 -12.94 -26.56
CA LEU A 68 6.61 -12.39 -27.56
C LEU A 68 7.94 -13.18 -27.66
N TRP A 69 8.35 -13.86 -26.59
CA TRP A 69 9.61 -14.59 -26.52
C TRP A 69 9.42 -16.11 -26.43
N GLY A 70 8.17 -16.60 -26.31
CA GLY A 70 7.86 -18.01 -26.14
C GLY A 70 8.50 -18.64 -24.90
N THR A 71 8.69 -17.87 -23.83
CA THR A 71 9.37 -18.33 -22.60
C THR A 71 8.55 -18.07 -21.34
N PRO A 72 8.77 -18.84 -20.25
CA PRO A 72 8.22 -18.50 -18.94
C PRO A 72 8.69 -17.12 -18.46
N ARG A 73 7.80 -16.38 -17.81
CA ARG A 73 8.18 -15.17 -17.06
C ARG A 73 9.02 -15.55 -15.85
N ILE A 74 9.87 -14.61 -15.45
CA ILE A 74 10.56 -14.68 -14.15
C ILE A 74 9.49 -14.77 -13.06
N ASN A 75 9.68 -15.72 -12.14
CA ASN A 75 8.81 -15.87 -10.99
C ASN A 75 9.00 -14.68 -10.04
N GLU A 76 7.90 -14.07 -9.63
CA GLU A 76 7.91 -12.99 -8.63
C GLU A 76 7.11 -13.42 -7.40
N TYR A 77 7.24 -12.66 -6.31
CA TYR A 77 6.39 -12.80 -5.13
C TYR A 77 5.51 -11.56 -4.97
N ALA A 78 4.25 -11.79 -4.65
CA ALA A 78 3.28 -10.73 -4.42
C ALA A 78 2.53 -10.96 -3.12
N ILE A 79 2.21 -9.87 -2.44
CA ILE A 79 1.21 -9.86 -1.37
C ILE A 79 -0.16 -10.07 -2.03
N GLU A 80 -0.98 -10.96 -1.48
CA GLU A 80 -2.27 -11.33 -2.06
C GLU A 80 -3.32 -10.23 -1.95
N THR A 81 -4.28 -10.25 -2.88
CA THR A 81 -5.52 -9.47 -2.80
C THR A 81 -6.29 -9.81 -1.53
N GLY A 82 -6.94 -8.81 -0.94
CA GLY A 82 -7.65 -8.93 0.34
C GLY A 82 -6.73 -8.81 1.56
N SER A 83 -5.42 -8.66 1.37
CA SER A 83 -4.52 -8.32 2.49
C SER A 83 -4.81 -6.91 2.99
N VAL A 84 -4.81 -6.74 4.31
CA VAL A 84 -5.16 -5.48 4.99
C VAL A 84 -4.05 -5.08 5.97
N PHE A 85 -3.75 -3.78 6.01
CA PHE A 85 -2.74 -3.17 6.88
C PHE A 85 -3.35 -1.97 7.61
N LEU A 86 -3.43 -2.03 8.94
CA LEU A 86 -3.97 -0.97 9.78
C LEU A 86 -2.83 -0.14 10.37
N PHE A 87 -2.83 1.15 10.05
CA PHE A 87 -1.83 2.10 10.54
C PHE A 87 -2.44 3.07 11.55
N THR A 88 -1.57 3.59 12.42
CA THR A 88 -1.85 4.79 13.20
C THR A 88 -0.79 5.85 12.98
N CYS A 89 -1.15 7.12 13.17
CA CYS A 89 -0.21 8.23 13.21
C CYS A 89 -0.72 9.32 14.19
N SER A 90 0.20 10.15 14.68
CA SER A 90 -0.14 11.24 15.59
C SER A 90 -0.43 12.57 14.89
N SER A 91 -0.19 12.64 13.57
CA SER A 91 -0.64 13.76 12.76
C SER A 91 -2.13 13.62 12.49
N ARG A 92 -2.83 14.77 12.48
CA ARG A 92 -4.18 14.77 11.95
C ARG A 92 -4.13 14.43 10.47
N LEU A 93 -4.99 13.50 10.06
CA LEU A 93 -5.18 13.16 8.65
C LEU A 93 -5.76 14.33 7.84
N ASP A 94 -6.23 15.41 8.49
CA ASP A 94 -6.60 16.68 7.86
C ASP A 94 -5.39 17.52 7.40
N ASN A 95 -4.17 17.05 7.67
CA ASN A 95 -2.97 17.58 7.04
C ASN A 95 -3.01 17.24 5.54
N THR A 96 -3.43 18.22 4.74
CA THR A 96 -3.55 18.17 3.27
C THR A 96 -2.50 17.28 2.60
N LYS A 97 -1.22 17.41 2.96
CA LYS A 97 -0.14 16.62 2.35
C LYS A 97 -0.24 15.10 2.56
N ILE A 98 -0.64 14.64 3.75
CA ILE A 98 -0.75 13.19 4.02
C ILE A 98 -1.97 12.65 3.29
N GLN A 99 -3.08 13.39 3.31
CA GLN A 99 -4.29 13.04 2.60
C GLN A 99 -4.06 12.98 1.09
N ASP A 100 -3.39 13.98 0.52
CA ASP A 100 -3.04 14.05 -0.90
C ASP A 100 -2.13 12.88 -1.27
N ALA A 101 -1.11 12.55 -0.47
CA ALA A 101 -0.23 11.42 -0.74
C ALA A 101 -0.96 10.07 -0.68
N LEU A 102 -1.88 9.90 0.27
CA LEU A 102 -2.72 8.71 0.37
C LEU A 102 -3.70 8.60 -0.81
N PHE A 103 -4.25 9.74 -1.26
CA PHE A 103 -5.10 9.80 -2.44
C PHE A 103 -4.32 9.42 -3.71
N GLU A 104 -3.15 9.99 -3.93
CA GLU A 104 -2.28 9.63 -5.06
C GLU A 104 -1.86 8.16 -5.01
N LEU A 105 -1.60 7.62 -3.82
CA LEU A 105 -1.31 6.21 -3.63
C LEU A 105 -2.49 5.30 -4.04
N GLU A 106 -3.71 5.68 -3.70
CA GLU A 106 -4.93 4.97 -4.11
C GLU A 106 -5.15 5.05 -5.63
N GLU A 107 -5.08 6.25 -6.20
CA GLU A 107 -5.31 6.50 -7.64
C GLU A 107 -4.28 5.79 -8.52
N GLN A 108 -3.01 5.87 -8.15
CA GLN A 108 -1.92 5.33 -8.97
C GLN A 108 -1.58 3.87 -8.64
N GLY A 109 -1.95 3.39 -7.46
CA GLY A 109 -1.51 2.10 -6.91
C GLY A 109 0.00 2.04 -6.64
N ALA A 110 0.47 0.89 -6.15
CA ALA A 110 1.82 0.70 -5.63
C ALA A 110 2.61 -0.44 -6.31
N GLY A 111 3.92 -0.43 -6.10
CA GLY A 111 4.80 -1.55 -6.47
C GLY A 111 5.00 -1.71 -7.99
N ARG A 112 5.39 -2.92 -8.39
CA ARG A 112 5.77 -3.25 -9.76
C ARG A 112 4.56 -3.72 -10.58
N ARG A 113 4.70 -3.62 -11.92
CA ARG A 113 3.74 -4.16 -12.91
C ARG A 113 2.32 -3.61 -12.76
N ARG A 114 2.19 -2.36 -12.35
CA ARG A 114 0.89 -1.66 -12.22
C ARG A 114 0.08 -1.66 -13.52
N ALA A 115 0.75 -1.48 -14.66
CA ALA A 115 0.14 -1.54 -15.99
C ALA A 115 -0.47 -2.92 -16.33
N GLU A 116 -0.11 -3.98 -15.60
CA GLU A 116 -0.67 -5.33 -15.76
C GLU A 116 -1.78 -5.63 -14.73
N GLY A 117 -2.22 -4.63 -13.95
CA GLY A 117 -3.30 -4.75 -12.98
C GLY A 117 -2.87 -5.14 -11.56
N PHE A 118 -1.56 -5.12 -11.26
CA PHE A 118 -1.02 -5.29 -9.91
C PHE A 118 -1.06 -3.97 -9.12
N GLY A 119 -1.02 -4.07 -7.80
CA GLY A 119 -0.75 -2.93 -6.92
C GLY A 119 -1.91 -1.97 -6.64
N ARG A 120 -3.11 -2.25 -7.14
CA ARG A 120 -4.34 -1.54 -6.75
C ARG A 120 -4.64 -1.80 -5.27
N LEU A 121 -4.90 -0.72 -4.55
CA LEU A 121 -5.25 -0.72 -3.14
C LEU A 121 -6.31 0.36 -2.85
N CYS A 122 -6.95 0.29 -1.69
CA CYS A 122 -7.84 1.30 -1.18
C CYS A 122 -7.40 1.75 0.21
N VAL A 123 -7.43 3.06 0.45
CA VAL A 123 -7.20 3.73 1.73
C VAL A 123 -8.54 3.93 2.42
N SER A 124 -8.77 3.19 3.51
CA SER A 124 -9.98 3.28 4.34
C SER A 124 -11.28 3.18 3.53
N ASP A 125 -11.59 1.95 3.09
CA ASP A 125 -12.86 1.56 2.48
C ASP A 125 -14.08 2.13 3.23
N GLN A 126 -15.21 2.28 2.55
CA GLN A 126 -16.42 2.95 3.07
C GLN A 126 -16.87 2.41 4.44
N PHE A 127 -16.69 1.11 4.71
CA PHE A 127 -17.06 0.51 6.00
C PHE A 127 -16.18 0.95 7.18
N HIS A 128 -15.03 1.59 6.92
CA HIS A 128 -14.18 2.19 7.96
C HIS A 128 -14.69 3.58 8.39
N GLN A 129 -15.61 4.17 7.63
CA GLN A 129 -16.21 5.45 8.00
C GLN A 129 -17.29 5.22 9.04
N GLU A 130 -17.27 6.02 10.11
CA GLU A 130 -18.35 6.03 11.09
C GLU A 130 -19.66 6.45 10.40
N ILE A 131 -20.67 5.59 10.46
CA ILE A 131 -22.00 5.91 9.95
C ILE A 131 -22.76 6.60 11.09
N GLU A 132 -22.99 7.91 10.98
CA GLU A 132 -24.02 8.57 11.78
C GLU A 132 -25.37 7.99 11.36
N LEU A 133 -25.89 7.04 12.14
CA LEU A 133 -27.29 6.63 12.07
C LEU A 133 -28.14 7.84 12.48
N ARG A 134 -28.78 8.49 11.50
CA ARG A 134 -29.82 9.50 11.73
C ARG A 134 -31.10 8.89 12.25
#